data_AF-A0AAV6NUC2-F1
#
_entry.id   AF-A0AAV6NUC2-F1
#
_cell.length_a   1.000
_cell.length_b   1.000
_cell.length_c   1.000
_cell.angle_alpha   90.00
_cell.angle_beta   90.00
_cell.angle_gamma   90.00
#
_symmetry.space_group_name_H-M   'P 1'
#
loop_
_entity.id
_entity.type
_entity.pdbx_description
1 polymer ?
#
loop_
_entity_poly.entity_id
_entity_poly.type
_entity_poly.pdbx_seq_one_letter_code
_entity_poly.pdbx_strand_id
1 'polypeptide(L)'
;MLVSRPSISPILANDIGDPKVENEVSTTNDGNVRIKSNHFGKLWRRSPNWIWEDSNDTTGNNKDTLFWPVKVDNKFVALRNLGNNYFCKRLTTEGKTNCLNAGVPTITKEARLEIQELVLSRSIYNVIFHLLNA
;
A
#
# COMPACT_ATOMS: atom_id res chain seq x y z
N MET A 1 5.38 12.77 -18.36
CA MET A 1 6.04 11.95 -17.33
C MET A 1 4.95 11.15 -16.64
N LEU A 2 4.87 9.84 -16.91
CA LEU A 2 3.94 8.93 -16.21
C LEU A 2 4.42 8.86 -14.76
N VAL A 3 3.62 9.33 -13.82
CA VAL A 3 3.79 8.98 -12.42
C VAL A 3 2.78 7.87 -12.16
N SER A 4 3.13 6.63 -12.49
CA SER A 4 2.40 5.49 -11.96
C SER A 4 2.59 5.53 -10.44
N ARG A 5 1.49 5.75 -9.72
CA ARG A 5 1.49 5.69 -8.26
C ARG A 5 1.04 4.29 -7.88
N PRO A 6 1.97 3.38 -7.51
CA PRO A 6 1.57 2.08 -7.04
C PRO A 6 0.75 2.27 -5.76
N SER A 7 -0.46 1.70 -5.74
CA SER A 7 -1.34 1.74 -4.58
C SER A 7 -1.48 0.35 -3.99
N ILE A 8 -1.57 0.30 -2.67
CA ILE A 8 -1.76 -0.92 -1.90
C ILE A 8 -3.16 -0.82 -1.32
N SER A 9 -4.11 -1.60 -1.85
CA SER A 9 -5.49 -1.55 -1.38
C SER A 9 -5.57 -2.08 0.06
N PRO A 10 -6.14 -1.31 1.02
CA PRO A 10 -6.51 -1.85 2.31
C PRO A 10 -7.65 -2.86 2.10
N ILE A 11 -7.59 -3.97 2.81
CA ILE A 11 -8.30 -5.24 2.52
C ILE A 11 -9.83 -5.17 2.84
N LEU A 12 -10.41 -3.98 2.83
CA LEU A 12 -11.86 -3.72 2.95
C LEU A 12 -12.48 -3.21 1.63
N ALA A 13 -11.65 -2.95 0.62
CA ALA A 13 -12.08 -2.50 -0.70
C ALA A 13 -12.72 -3.65 -1.50
N ASN A 14 -14.05 -3.76 -1.49
CA ASN A 14 -14.77 -4.58 -2.48
C ASN A 14 -14.76 -3.94 -3.88
N ASP A 15 -14.37 -2.66 -3.96
CA ASP A 15 -14.26 -1.88 -5.18
C ASP A 15 -12.96 -1.08 -5.17
N ILE A 16 -12.15 -1.26 -6.21
CA ILE A 16 -10.88 -0.55 -6.42
C ILE A 16 -11.16 0.92 -6.79
N GLY A 17 -12.34 1.23 -7.32
CA GLY A 17 -12.77 2.59 -7.62
C GLY A 17 -13.25 3.39 -6.40
N ASP A 18 -13.33 2.78 -5.21
CA ASP A 18 -13.67 3.52 -3.99
C ASP A 18 -12.51 4.46 -3.61
N PRO A 19 -12.70 5.79 -3.59
CA PRO A 19 -11.64 6.74 -3.26
C PRO A 19 -11.04 6.52 -1.86
N LYS A 20 -11.67 5.72 -1.00
CA LYS A 20 -11.16 5.37 0.33
C LYS A 20 -10.01 4.36 0.32
N VAL A 21 -9.71 3.76 -0.84
CA VAL A 21 -8.78 2.63 -0.96
C VAL A 21 -7.43 3.07 -1.55
N GLU A 22 -7.36 4.30 -2.03
CA GLU A 22 -6.16 4.87 -2.62
C GLU A 22 -5.10 5.14 -1.53
N ASN A 23 -3.89 4.63 -1.80
CA ASN A 23 -2.73 4.83 -0.96
C ASN A 23 -1.56 5.34 -1.78
N GLU A 24 -0.83 6.31 -1.24
CA GLU A 24 0.42 6.83 -1.79
C GLU A 24 1.61 6.14 -1.13
N VAL A 25 2.53 5.61 -1.95
CA VAL A 25 3.77 5.00 -1.48
C VAL A 25 4.93 5.94 -1.78
N SER A 26 5.72 6.26 -0.75
CA SER A 26 6.98 7.00 -0.88
C SER A 26 8.15 6.13 -0.43
N THR A 27 9.22 6.10 -1.22
CA THR A 27 10.44 5.33 -0.91
C THR A 27 11.43 6.22 -0.16
N THR A 28 12.07 5.69 0.87
CA THR A 28 13.17 6.36 1.59
C THR A 28 14.51 6.03 0.94
N ASN A 29 15.57 6.78 1.28
CA ASN A 29 16.92 6.53 0.74
C ASN A 29 17.43 5.11 1.01
N ASP A 30 16.95 4.46 2.07
CA ASP A 30 17.37 3.11 2.47
C ASP A 30 16.53 2.01 1.82
N GLY A 31 15.63 2.34 0.89
CA GLY A 31 14.75 1.38 0.22
C GLY A 31 13.51 0.95 1.02
N ASN A 32 13.32 1.52 2.22
CA ASN A 32 12.05 1.38 2.95
C ASN A 32 10.94 2.16 2.23
N VAL A 33 9.70 1.84 2.57
CA VAL A 33 8.54 2.59 2.10
C VAL A 33 7.72 3.15 3.27
N ARG A 34 7.10 4.29 3.01
CA ARG A 34 6.07 4.91 3.85
C ARG A 34 4.79 4.96 3.02
N ILE A 35 3.71 4.49 3.63
CA ILE A 35 2.40 4.35 2.97
C ILE A 35 1.47 5.36 3.61
N LYS A 36 0.84 6.21 2.79
CA LYS A 36 -0.12 7.22 3.22
C LYS A 36 -1.49 6.87 2.68
N SER A 37 -2.49 6.85 3.56
CA SER A 37 -3.89 6.75 3.18
C SER A 37 -4.34 8.10 2.62
N ASN A 38 -4.84 8.12 1.39
CA ASN A 38 -5.39 9.34 0.81
C ASN A 38 -6.69 9.74 1.49
N HIS A 39 -7.46 8.76 1.97
CA HIS A 39 -8.71 9.02 2.67
C HIS A 39 -8.51 9.85 3.95
N PHE A 40 -7.56 9.45 4.80
CA PHE A 40 -7.29 10.15 6.06
C PHE A 40 -6.21 11.24 5.92
N GLY A 41 -5.43 11.20 4.83
CA GLY A 41 -4.26 12.06 4.66
C GLY A 41 -3.15 11.75 5.67
N LYS A 42 -3.12 10.55 6.26
CA LYS A 42 -2.21 10.12 7.32
C LYS A 42 -1.39 8.90 6.91
N LEU A 43 -0.24 8.74 7.55
CA LEU A 43 0.63 7.58 7.34
C LEU A 43 0.13 6.35 8.07
N TRP A 44 0.35 5.19 7.44
CA TRP A 44 0.26 3.88 8.06
C TRP A 44 1.27 3.79 9.21
N ARG A 45 0.81 3.30 10.36
CA ARG A 45 1.61 3.13 11.56
C ARG A 45 1.19 1.89 12.32
N ARG A 46 2.17 1.09 12.70
CA ARG A 46 1.98 -0.07 13.58
C ARG A 46 1.68 0.36 15.03
N SER A 47 0.60 -0.15 15.64
CA SER A 47 0.31 0.00 17.08
C SER A 47 -0.76 -0.99 17.61
N PRO A 48 -0.51 -1.75 18.69
CA PRO A 48 0.78 -2.36 18.92
C PRO A 48 1.17 -3.19 17.70
N ASN A 49 0.32 -4.07 17.17
CA ASN A 49 0.59 -4.81 15.92
C ASN A 49 -0.41 -4.50 14.80
N TRP A 50 -1.53 -3.82 15.09
CA TRP A 50 -2.45 -3.34 14.06
C TRP A 50 -1.82 -2.22 13.25
N ILE A 51 -2.14 -2.13 11.96
CA ILE A 51 -1.73 -1.00 11.12
C ILE A 51 -2.87 0.03 11.11
N TRP A 52 -2.58 1.22 11.63
CA TRP A 52 -3.50 2.35 11.71
C TRP A 52 -3.13 3.42 10.69
N GLU A 53 -4.11 4.15 10.19
CA GLU A 53 -3.94 5.25 9.25
C GLU A 53 -4.04 6.60 10.00
N ASP A 54 -3.18 6.81 11.00
CA ASP A 54 -3.32 7.90 11.97
C ASP A 54 -2.07 8.77 12.19
N SER A 55 -0.94 8.41 11.57
CA SER A 55 0.33 9.06 11.89
C SER A 55 0.55 10.36 11.13
N ASN A 56 1.02 11.36 11.87
CA ASN A 56 1.52 12.65 11.37
C ASN A 56 3.05 12.69 11.30
N ASP A 57 3.75 11.54 11.38
CA ASP A 57 5.21 11.56 11.36
C ASP A 57 5.73 12.23 10.08
N THR A 58 6.56 13.25 10.24
CA THR A 58 7.24 13.94 9.13
C THR A 58 8.73 13.62 9.10
N THR A 59 9.26 12.99 10.15
CA THR A 59 10.70 12.79 10.35
C THR A 59 11.24 11.58 9.59
N GLY A 60 10.39 10.56 9.38
CA GLY A 60 10.83 9.28 8.83
C GLY A 60 11.63 8.43 9.84
N ASN A 61 11.77 8.87 11.09
CA ASN A 61 12.51 8.16 12.12
C ASN A 61 11.63 7.17 12.91
N ASN A 62 10.30 7.32 12.83
CA ASN A 62 9.40 6.39 13.49
C ASN A 62 9.36 5.06 12.72
N LYS A 63 10.07 4.05 13.24
CA LYS A 63 10.13 2.71 12.65
C LYS A 63 8.76 2.05 12.46
N ASP A 64 7.74 2.49 13.20
CA ASP A 64 6.37 1.99 13.05
C ASP A 64 5.69 2.44 11.78
N THR A 65 6.20 3.51 11.17
CA THR A 65 5.74 4.06 9.88
C THR A 65 6.58 3.60 8.69
N LEU A 66 7.64 2.83 8.96
CA LEU A 66 8.55 2.31 7.94
C LEU A 66 8.26 0.84 7.66
N PHE A 67 8.16 0.50 6.38
CA PHE A 67 7.94 -0.86 5.93
C PHE A 67 9.02 -1.25 4.92
N TRP A 68 9.57 -2.45 5.05
CA TRP A 68 10.44 -3.05 4.05
C TRP A 68 9.59 -3.89 3.09
N PRO A 69 9.48 -3.51 1.80
CA PRO A 69 8.77 -4.33 0.82
C PRO A 69 9.63 -5.53 0.39
N VAL A 70 9.04 -6.71 0.38
CA VAL A 70 9.65 -7.94 -0.15
C VAL A 70 8.83 -8.40 -1.34
N LYS A 71 9.44 -8.45 -2.53
CA LYS A 71 8.81 -9.05 -3.71
C LYS A 71 8.58 -10.53 -3.45
N VAL A 72 7.32 -10.97 -3.52
CA VAL A 72 6.94 -12.38 -3.40
C VAL A 72 6.78 -13.00 -4.78
N ASP A 73 6.12 -12.27 -5.68
CA ASP A 73 5.93 -12.62 -7.09
C ASP A 73 5.65 -11.34 -7.89
N ASN A 74 5.36 -11.43 -9.19
CA ASN A 74 5.10 -10.29 -10.06
C ASN A 74 3.92 -9.41 -9.63
N LYS A 75 2.93 -9.99 -8.94
CA LYS A 75 1.74 -9.26 -8.45
C LYS A 75 1.69 -9.07 -6.95
N PHE A 76 2.57 -9.75 -6.21
CA PHE A 76 2.47 -9.83 -4.76
C PHE A 76 3.72 -9.30 -4.07
N VAL A 77 3.50 -8.52 -3.03
CA VAL A 77 4.52 -8.10 -2.07
C VAL A 77 4.13 -8.51 -0.67
N ALA A 78 5.13 -8.69 0.18
CA ALA A 78 4.95 -8.72 1.62
C ALA A 78 5.55 -7.45 2.21
N LEU A 79 4.90 -6.88 3.21
CA LEU A 79 5.40 -5.69 3.91
C LEU A 79 5.89 -6.09 5.30
N ARG A 80 7.17 -5.91 5.59
CA ARG A 80 7.71 -6.07 6.95
C ARG A 80 7.73 -4.72 7.65
N ASN A 81 7.10 -4.59 8.82
CA ASN A 81 7.21 -3.36 9.60
C ASN A 81 8.55 -3.33 10.37
N LEU A 82 9.25 -2.20 10.36
CA LEU A 82 10.55 -2.07 11.01
C LEU A 82 10.47 -1.92 12.54
N GLY A 83 9.30 -1.59 13.08
CA GLY A 83 9.06 -1.44 14.51
C GLY A 83 9.09 -2.76 15.28
N ASN A 84 8.59 -3.85 14.67
CA ASN A 84 8.57 -5.18 15.28
C ASN A 84 9.20 -6.29 14.42
N ASN A 85 9.69 -5.95 13.22
CA ASN A 85 10.29 -6.88 12.24
C ASN A 85 9.36 -7.99 11.74
N TYR A 86 8.04 -7.88 11.92
CA TYR A 86 7.06 -8.84 11.46
C TYR A 86 6.41 -8.39 10.15
N PHE A 87 5.93 -9.38 9.39
CA PHE A 87 5.17 -9.15 8.18
C PHE A 87 3.72 -8.83 8.48
N CYS A 88 3.19 -7.86 7.76
CA CYS A 88 1.78 -7.52 7.73
C CYS A 88 0.98 -8.66 7.11
N LYS A 89 -0.12 -9.05 7.76
CA LYS A 89 -1.08 -10.04 7.30
C LYS A 89 -2.50 -9.57 7.50
N ARG A 90 -3.42 -10.16 6.74
CA ARG A 90 -4.85 -10.11 7.07
C ARG A 90 -5.12 -10.89 8.36
N LEU A 91 -5.85 -10.28 9.30
CA LEU A 91 -6.20 -10.89 10.57
C LEU A 91 -7.63 -10.55 10.98
N THR A 92 -8.35 -11.54 11.50
CA THR A 92 -9.66 -11.38 12.13
C THR A 92 -9.56 -11.83 13.58
N THR A 93 -9.61 -10.89 14.52
CA THR A 93 -9.57 -11.11 15.96
C THR A 93 -9.92 -9.80 16.68
N GLU A 94 -10.13 -9.82 18.00
CA GLU A 94 -10.34 -8.61 18.83
C GLU A 94 -11.45 -7.68 18.29
N GLY A 95 -12.55 -8.27 17.80
CA GLY A 95 -13.67 -7.53 17.21
C GLY A 95 -13.38 -6.85 15.87
N LYS A 96 -12.22 -7.11 15.26
CA LYS A 96 -11.81 -6.59 13.95
C LYS A 96 -11.85 -7.70 12.92
N THR A 97 -12.39 -7.42 11.74
CA THR A 97 -12.55 -8.39 10.66
C THR A 97 -11.67 -8.01 9.49
N ASN A 98 -10.80 -8.93 9.05
CA ASN A 98 -9.95 -8.78 7.87
C ASN A 98 -9.05 -7.52 7.87
N CYS A 99 -8.61 -7.04 9.03
CA CYS A 99 -7.74 -5.88 9.14
C CYS A 99 -6.26 -6.25 8.95
N LEU A 100 -5.43 -5.24 8.67
CA LEU A 100 -3.99 -5.40 8.48
C LEU A 100 -3.25 -5.40 9.82
N ASN A 101 -2.41 -6.42 10.05
CA ASN A 101 -1.68 -6.61 11.31
C ASN A 101 -0.26 -7.12 11.05
N ALA A 102 0.78 -6.49 11.61
CA ALA A 102 2.17 -6.96 11.58
C ALA A 102 2.40 -8.10 12.59
N GLY A 103 1.85 -9.29 12.28
CA GLY A 103 1.65 -10.35 13.26
C GLY A 103 2.38 -11.66 12.99
N VAL A 104 3.11 -11.81 11.89
CA VAL A 104 3.81 -13.07 11.54
C VAL A 104 5.30 -12.85 11.24
N PRO A 105 6.20 -13.73 11.71
CA PRO A 105 7.63 -13.59 11.49
C PRO A 105 8.09 -14.01 10.08
N THR A 106 7.24 -14.73 9.34
CA THR A 106 7.50 -15.22 7.98
C THR A 106 6.33 -14.90 7.05
N ILE A 107 6.58 -14.95 5.74
CA ILE A 107 5.58 -14.62 4.71
C ILE A 107 4.60 -15.79 4.59
N THR A 108 3.44 -15.68 5.23
CA THR A 108 2.31 -16.62 5.06
C THR A 108 1.45 -16.25 3.86
N LYS A 109 0.44 -17.06 3.53
CA LYS A 109 -0.54 -16.76 2.47
C LYS A 109 -1.27 -15.43 2.74
N GLU A 110 -1.63 -15.17 3.99
CA GLU A 110 -2.32 -13.96 4.42
C GLU A 110 -1.42 -12.72 4.46
N ALA A 111 -0.10 -12.91 4.37
CA ALA A 111 0.90 -11.85 4.33
C ALA A 111 1.29 -11.42 2.91
N ARG A 112 0.61 -11.97 1.89
CA ARG A 112 0.79 -11.58 0.48
C ARG A 112 -0.23 -10.51 0.13
N LEU A 113 0.23 -9.29 -0.12
CA LEU A 113 -0.58 -8.17 -0.57
C LEU A 113 -0.47 -8.08 -2.09
N GLU A 114 -1.60 -8.04 -2.78
CA GLU A 114 -1.65 -7.81 -4.22
C GLU A 114 -1.42 -6.32 -4.51
N ILE A 115 -0.51 -6.02 -5.43
CA ILE A 115 -0.34 -4.66 -5.95
C ILE A 115 -1.34 -4.46 -7.07
N GLN A 116 -2.13 -3.39 -6.99
CA GLN A 116 -3.01 -2.96 -8.06
C GLN A 116 -2.64 -1.53 -8.45
N GLU A 117 -2.35 -1.32 -9.73
CA GLU A 117 -2.15 0.03 -10.25
C GLU A 117 -3.51 0.70 -10.41
N LEU A 118 -3.72 1.78 -9.65
CA LEU A 118 -4.88 2.64 -9.80
C LEU A 118 -4.69 3.54 -11.03
N VAL A 119 -5.18 3.09 -12.17
CA VAL A 119 -5.30 3.93 -13.38
C VAL A 119 -6.60 4.72 -13.30
N LEU A 120 -6.64 5.72 -12.42
CA LEU A 120 -7.86 6.51 -12.16
C LEU A 120 -8.30 7.35 -13.38
N SER A 121 -7.36 7.78 -14.23
CA SER A 121 -7.67 8.32 -15.56
C SER A 121 -6.40 8.41 -16.42
N ARG A 122 -6.53 8.11 -17.71
CA ARG A 122 -5.50 8.42 -18.71
C ARG A 122 -6.04 9.55 -19.57
N SER A 123 -5.55 10.77 -19.35
CA SER A 123 -5.80 11.85 -20.30
C SER A 123 -4.84 11.67 -21.48
N ILE A 124 -5.35 11.20 -22.62
CA ILE A 124 -4.59 11.13 -23.87
C ILE A 124 -4.77 12.48 -24.57
N TYR A 125 -3.72 13.30 -24.58
CA TYR A 125 -3.64 14.50 -25.43
C TYR A 125 -2.72 14.19 -26.61
N ASN A 126 -3.01 14.75 -27.79
CA ASN A 126 -2.34 14.48 -29.08
C ASN A 126 -2.55 13.07 -29.69
N VAL A 127 -3.80 12.62 -29.80
CA VAL A 127 -4.11 11.53 -30.74
C VAL A 127 -4.19 12.14 -32.15
N ILE A 128 -3.17 11.88 -32.97
CA ILE A 128 -3.26 12.09 -34.42
C ILE A 128 -3.96 10.86 -35.01
N PHE A 129 -5.23 11.00 -35.39
CA PHE A 129 -5.92 9.95 -36.10
C PHE A 129 -5.44 9.93 -37.56
N HIS A 130 -4.67 8.91 -37.95
CA HIS A 130 -4.39 8.64 -39.37
C HIS A 130 -5.60 7.93 -39.99
N LEU A 131 -6.62 8.71 -40.38
CA LEU A 131 -7.88 8.21 -40.94
C LEU A 131 -7.82 7.87 -42.44
N LEU A 132 -6.63 7.69 -43.01
CA LEU A 132 -6.49 7.40 -44.43
C LEU A 132 -5.54 6.23 -44.64
N ASN A 133 -6.15 5.05 -44.76
CA ASN A 133 -5.84 4.05 -45.77
C ASN A 133 -7.13 3.25 -45.98
N ALA A 134 -7.95 3.74 -46.90
CA ALA A 134 -9.07 3.01 -47.51
C ALA A 134 -8.63 2.55 -48.90
#